data_AF-A0A3N5NKF1-F1
#
_entry.id   AF-A0A3N5NKF1-F1
#
_cell.length_a   1.000
_cell.length_b   1.000
_cell.length_c   1.000
_cell.angle_alpha   90.00
_cell.angle_beta   90.00
_cell.angle_gamma   90.00
#
_symmetry.space_group_name_H-M   'P 1'
#
loop_
_entity.id
_entity.type
_entity.pdbx_description
1 polymer ?
#
loop_
_entity_poly.entity_id
_entity_poly.type
_entity_poly.pdbx_seq_one_letter_code
_entity_poly.pdbx_strand_id
1 'polypeptide(L)'
;GHPDIQNATIQIEEPVHPSTASLPHAWTRRDEWYNFQRNPRGAVTVLATIDERTYAGGTMSPDHPIMWSHTFEGGRAWYTAGGHTSESFSEPLFVEHLGRAVLWAAGAI
;
A
#
# COMPACT_ATOMS: atom_id res chain seq x y z
N GLY A 1 13.46 -14.59 3.48
CA GLY A 1 13.59 -14.27 4.91
C GLY A 1 12.49 -13.30 5.28
N HIS A 2 12.13 -13.22 6.56
CA HIS A 2 11.18 -12.23 7.08
C HIS A 2 11.92 -10.90 7.32
N PRO A 3 11.52 -9.79 6.68
CA PRO A 3 12.05 -8.47 6.99
C PRO A 3 11.81 -8.08 8.45
N ASP A 4 12.63 -7.16 8.98
CA ASP A 4 12.39 -6.61 10.32
C ASP A 4 11.13 -5.74 10.33
N ILE A 5 10.37 -5.81 11.44
CA ILE A 5 9.28 -4.87 11.73
C ILE A 5 9.86 -3.50 12.05
N GLN A 6 9.69 -2.54 11.15
CA GLN A 6 10.39 -1.26 11.22
C GLN A 6 9.55 -0.12 10.65
N ASN A 7 9.94 1.11 11.00
CA ASN A 7 9.32 2.30 10.43
C ASN A 7 9.73 2.46 8.97
N ALA A 8 8.78 2.84 8.13
CA ALA A 8 9.03 3.32 6.78
C ALA A 8 8.02 4.39 6.41
N THR A 9 8.38 5.25 5.46
CA THR A 9 7.47 6.27 4.92
C THR A 9 6.88 5.80 3.61
N ILE A 10 5.56 5.72 3.58
CA ILE A 10 4.76 5.48 2.38
C ILE A 10 4.45 6.83 1.73
N GLN A 11 4.66 6.94 0.42
CA GLN A 11 4.27 8.08 -0.41
C GLN A 11 3.01 7.71 -1.18
N ILE A 12 1.92 8.43 -0.93
CA ILE A 12 0.65 8.25 -1.65
C ILE A 12 0.77 8.91 -3.02
N GLU A 13 0.63 8.10 -4.08
CA GLU A 13 0.71 8.57 -5.47
C GLU A 13 -0.66 8.96 -6.03
N GLU A 14 -1.72 8.29 -5.57
CA GLU A 14 -3.09 8.56 -6.04
C GLU A 14 -4.02 9.00 -4.91
N PRO A 15 -4.00 10.29 -4.50
CA PRO A 15 -4.83 10.78 -3.40
C PRO A 15 -6.31 10.91 -3.78
N VAL A 16 -6.68 10.75 -5.05
CA VAL A 16 -8.09 10.81 -5.49
C VAL A 16 -8.78 9.45 -5.45
N HIS A 17 -8.03 8.36 -5.36
CA HIS A 17 -8.62 7.03 -5.28
C HIS A 17 -9.39 6.88 -3.96
N PRO A 18 -10.62 6.33 -3.95
CA PRO A 18 -11.45 6.30 -2.75
C PRO A 18 -10.75 5.65 -1.57
N SER A 19 -9.93 4.62 -1.77
CA SER A 19 -9.19 3.97 -0.69
C SER A 19 -8.08 4.81 -0.07
N THR A 20 -7.57 5.85 -0.72
CA THR A 20 -6.38 6.61 -0.27
C THR A 20 -6.69 8.08 0.00
N ALA A 21 -7.92 8.53 -0.27
CA ALA A 21 -8.32 9.92 -0.16
C ALA A 21 -8.22 10.55 1.25
N SER A 22 -8.29 9.74 2.31
CA SER A 22 -8.11 10.21 3.70
C SER A 22 -6.67 10.10 4.20
N LEU A 23 -5.77 9.50 3.41
CA LEU A 23 -4.37 9.29 3.82
C LEU A 23 -3.54 10.56 3.57
N PRO A 24 -2.59 10.88 4.46
CA PRO A 24 -1.63 11.95 4.21
C PRO A 24 -0.69 11.56 3.05
N HIS A 25 -0.21 12.55 2.30
CA HIS A 25 0.71 12.32 1.17
C HIS A 25 1.95 11.51 1.58
N ALA A 26 2.53 11.83 2.73
CA ALA A 26 3.59 11.04 3.35
C ALA A 26 3.05 10.42 4.63
N TRP A 27 3.03 9.08 4.68
CA TRP A 27 2.44 8.32 5.77
C TRP A 27 3.47 7.35 6.36
N THR A 28 3.99 7.69 7.53
CA THR A 28 4.96 6.83 8.24
C THR A 28 4.23 5.78 9.06
N ARG A 29 4.62 4.51 8.88
CA ARG A 29 4.05 3.36 9.60
C ARG A 29 5.12 2.40 10.04
N ARG A 30 4.79 1.55 11.03
CA ARG A 30 5.64 0.45 11.50
C ARG A 30 5.04 -0.89 11.10
N ASP A 31 5.71 -1.60 10.19
CA ASP A 31 5.21 -2.86 9.62
C ASP A 31 6.36 -3.72 9.09
N GLU A 32 6.03 -4.90 8.54
CA GLU A 32 6.97 -5.74 7.78
C GLU A 32 6.88 -5.42 6.27
N TRP A 33 7.98 -4.97 5.66
CA TRP A 33 7.99 -4.46 4.27
C TRP A 33 8.62 -5.46 3.30
N TYR A 34 7.81 -6.03 2.41
CA TYR A 34 8.24 -7.05 1.45
C TYR A 34 8.71 -6.46 0.11
N ASN A 35 9.79 -7.04 -0.43
CA ASN A 35 10.20 -6.85 -1.82
C ASN A 35 9.44 -7.81 -2.74
N PHE A 36 9.19 -7.41 -3.98
CA PHE A 36 8.60 -8.27 -5.01
C PHE A 36 9.63 -8.79 -6.00
N GLN A 37 9.32 -9.92 -6.62
CA GLN A 37 10.11 -10.46 -7.73
C GLN A 37 10.01 -9.58 -8.98
N ARG A 38 8.87 -8.91 -9.17
CA ARG A 38 8.62 -7.99 -10.29
C ARG A 38 7.86 -6.77 -9.77
N ASN A 39 8.27 -5.60 -10.24
CA ASN A 39 7.53 -4.37 -10.00
C ASN A 39 6.20 -4.42 -10.77
N PRO A 40 5.04 -4.22 -10.10
CA PRO A 40 3.73 -4.31 -10.74
C PRO A 40 3.38 -3.09 -11.62
N ARG A 41 4.13 -1.98 -11.51
CA ARG A 41 3.87 -0.75 -12.27
C ARG A 41 3.81 -1.04 -13.77
N GLY A 42 2.86 -0.39 -14.44
CA GLY A 42 2.57 -0.60 -15.86
C GLY A 42 1.52 -1.68 -16.13
N ALA A 43 1.27 -2.59 -15.17
CA ALA A 43 0.16 -3.55 -15.23
C ALA A 43 -1.00 -3.18 -14.29
N VAL A 44 -0.77 -2.29 -13.33
CA VAL A 44 -1.74 -1.89 -12.30
C VAL A 44 -1.73 -0.37 -12.11
N THR A 45 -2.77 0.15 -11.46
CA THR A 45 -2.77 1.52 -10.94
C THR A 45 -2.06 1.52 -9.59
N VAL A 46 -0.86 2.10 -9.55
CA VAL A 46 -0.13 2.27 -8.28
C VAL A 46 -0.81 3.35 -7.45
N LEU A 47 -1.11 3.03 -6.19
CA LEU A 47 -1.76 3.95 -5.25
C LEU A 47 -0.75 4.57 -4.28
N ALA A 48 0.30 3.83 -3.94
CA ALA A 48 1.38 4.32 -3.11
C ALA A 48 2.66 3.50 -3.28
N THR A 49 3.79 4.15 -3.05
CA THR A 49 5.13 3.55 -2.97
C THR A 49 5.72 3.70 -1.57
N ILE A 50 6.66 2.84 -1.20
CA ILE A 50 7.44 2.98 0.03
C ILE A 50 8.80 3.61 -0.27
N ASP A 51 9.25 4.52 0.60
CA ASP A 51 10.55 5.18 0.48
C ASP A 51 11.65 4.32 1.11
N GLU A 52 12.41 3.59 0.28
CA GLU A 52 13.52 2.73 0.69
C GLU A 52 14.68 3.46 1.41
N ARG A 53 14.69 4.79 1.43
CA ARG A 53 15.67 5.56 2.21
C ARG A 53 15.30 5.64 3.70
N THR A 54 14.08 5.25 4.06
CA THR A 54 13.52 5.40 5.41
C THR A 54 13.53 4.10 6.22
N TYR A 55 13.94 2.99 5.61
CA TYR A 55 14.00 1.67 6.23
C TYR A 55 15.13 0.84 5.61
N ALA A 56 15.48 -0.30 6.20
CA ALA A 56 16.52 -1.20 5.72
C ALA A 56 15.93 -2.42 5.00
N GLY A 57 16.63 -2.90 3.96
CA GLY A 57 16.30 -4.15 3.26
C GLY A 57 15.45 -3.99 2.00
N GLY A 58 15.09 -2.77 1.59
CA GLY A 58 14.52 -2.49 0.28
C GLY A 58 15.50 -2.82 -0.85
N THR A 59 14.99 -3.41 -1.93
CA THR A 59 15.78 -3.79 -3.12
C THR A 59 15.09 -3.46 -4.44
N MET A 60 14.04 -2.63 -4.41
CA MET A 60 13.20 -2.27 -5.55
C MET A 60 13.43 -0.83 -6.03
N SER A 61 14.29 -0.05 -5.38
CA SER A 61 14.70 1.28 -5.82
C SER A 61 14.95 1.36 -7.34
N PRO A 62 14.50 2.43 -8.02
CA PRO A 62 13.92 3.66 -7.48
C PRO A 62 12.41 3.61 -7.22
N ASP A 63 11.74 2.48 -7.46
CA ASP A 63 10.29 2.39 -7.44
C ASP A 63 9.80 1.11 -6.76
N HIS A 64 9.20 1.28 -5.58
CA HIS A 64 8.68 0.19 -4.76
C HIS A 64 7.19 0.42 -4.46
N PRO A 65 6.29 0.05 -5.39
CA PRO A 65 4.85 0.08 -5.12
C PRO A 65 4.52 -0.78 -3.90
N ILE A 66 3.66 -0.33 -3.01
CA ILE A 66 3.25 -1.08 -1.81
C ILE A 66 1.73 -1.18 -1.67
N MET A 67 1.00 -0.34 -2.40
CA MET A 67 -0.46 -0.40 -2.57
C MET A 67 -0.83 -0.15 -4.02
N TRP A 68 -1.74 -0.96 -4.57
CA TRP A 68 -2.21 -0.79 -5.95
C TRP A 68 -3.59 -1.39 -6.16
N SER A 69 -4.25 -0.93 -7.22
CA SER A 69 -5.51 -1.49 -7.71
C SER A 69 -5.41 -1.96 -9.15
N HIS A 70 -6.23 -2.94 -9.51
CA HIS A 70 -6.26 -3.51 -10.85
C HIS A 70 -7.70 -3.80 -11.25
N THR A 71 -8.12 -3.25 -12.38
CA THR A 71 -9.41 -3.54 -12.99
C THR A 71 -9.18 -4.37 -14.25
N PHE A 72 -9.78 -5.55 -14.34
CA PHE A 72 -9.60 -6.47 -15.46
C PHE A 72 -10.92 -7.16 -15.79
N GLU A 73 -11.39 -7.04 -17.03
CA GLU A 73 -12.64 -7.63 -17.53
C GLU A 73 -13.86 -7.44 -16.59
N GLY A 74 -13.99 -6.26 -16.00
CA GLY A 74 -15.08 -5.92 -15.07
C GLY A 74 -14.85 -6.35 -13.61
N GLY A 75 -13.83 -7.15 -13.34
CA GLY A 75 -13.36 -7.44 -11.98
C GLY A 75 -12.48 -6.33 -11.43
N ARG A 76 -12.48 -6.18 -10.10
CA ARG A 76 -11.60 -5.24 -9.36
C ARG A 76 -10.83 -6.00 -8.29
N ALA A 77 -9.53 -5.81 -8.29
CA ALA A 77 -8.61 -6.30 -7.26
C ALA A 77 -7.89 -5.12 -6.62
N TRP A 78 -7.65 -5.22 -5.31
CA TRP A 78 -6.92 -4.22 -4.55
C TRP A 78 -5.90 -4.92 -3.66
N TYR A 79 -4.69 -4.38 -3.58
CA TYR A 79 -3.59 -4.96 -2.85
C TYR A 79 -2.95 -3.95 -1.89
N THR A 80 -2.55 -4.42 -0.72
CA THR A 80 -1.65 -3.74 0.22
C THR A 80 -0.57 -4.71 0.70
N ALA A 81 0.64 -4.20 0.85
CA ALA A 81 1.73 -4.89 1.54
C ALA A 81 1.87 -4.50 3.02
N GLY A 82 0.95 -3.68 3.56
CA GLY A 82 0.84 -3.42 4.99
C GLY A 82 -0.18 -4.33 5.68
N GLY A 83 -0.10 -4.42 7.01
CA GLY A 83 -0.99 -5.22 7.85
C GLY A 83 -0.38 -6.50 8.42
N HIS A 84 0.95 -6.60 8.49
CA HIS A 84 1.60 -7.73 9.19
C HIS A 84 1.41 -7.62 10.70
N THR A 85 1.50 -6.40 11.24
CA THR A 85 1.34 -6.11 12.67
C THR A 85 -0.14 -6.07 13.07
N SER A 86 -0.50 -6.58 14.26
CA SER A 86 -1.87 -6.48 14.77
C SER A 86 -2.25 -5.04 15.09
N GLU A 87 -1.27 -4.20 15.44
CA GLU A 87 -1.39 -2.76 15.67
C GLU A 87 -1.95 -2.04 14.44
N SER A 88 -1.64 -2.50 13.22
CA SER A 88 -2.20 -1.95 11.98
C SER A 88 -3.72 -1.92 12.03
N PHE A 89 -4.37 -2.95 12.56
CA PHE A 89 -5.83 -3.05 12.64
C PHE A 89 -6.45 -2.27 13.79
N SER A 90 -5.63 -1.53 14.55
CA SER A 90 -6.07 -0.53 15.54
C SER A 90 -5.75 0.90 15.11
N GLU A 91 -4.96 1.11 14.05
CA GLU A 91 -4.65 2.44 13.50
C GLU A 91 -5.86 2.98 12.73
N PRO A 92 -6.45 4.13 13.11
CA PRO A 92 -7.67 4.62 12.48
C PRO A 92 -7.56 4.83 10.96
N LEU A 93 -6.44 5.41 10.50
CA LEU A 93 -6.20 5.61 9.07
C LEU A 93 -6.01 4.29 8.32
N PHE A 94 -5.38 3.28 8.94
CA PHE A 94 -5.20 1.97 8.32
C PHE A 94 -6.55 1.26 8.13
N VAL A 95 -7.35 1.24 9.19
CA VAL A 95 -8.68 0.61 9.19
C VAL A 95 -9.62 1.30 8.19
N GLU A 96 -9.63 2.64 8.15
CA GLU A 96 -10.45 3.38 7.21
C GLU A 96 -10.07 3.08 5.76
N HIS A 97 -8.78 3.19 5.41
CA HIS A 97 -8.34 2.96 4.04
C HIS A 97 -8.60 1.51 3.60
N LEU A 98 -8.43 0.54 4.51
CA LEU A 98 -8.68 -0.87 4.23
C LEU A 98 -10.17 -1.13 4.01
N GLY A 99 -11.05 -0.53 4.82
CA GLY A 99 -12.49 -0.59 4.61
C GLY A 99 -12.90 -0.01 3.26
N ARG A 100 -12.33 1.15 2.89
CA ARG A 100 -12.58 1.79 1.59
C ARG A 100 -12.02 0.99 0.42
N ALA A 101 -10.88 0.30 0.60
CA ALA A 101 -10.35 -0.63 -0.39
C ALA A 101 -11.29 -1.82 -0.64
N VAL A 102 -11.87 -2.40 0.41
CA VAL A 102 -12.84 -3.49 0.31
C VAL A 102 -14.11 -3.03 -0.42
N LEU A 103 -14.64 -1.86 -0.06
CA LEU A 103 -15.81 -1.28 -0.72
C LEU A 103 -15.56 -0.99 -2.21
N TRP A 104 -14.38 -0.45 -2.53
CA TRP A 104 -13.98 -0.21 -3.91
C TRP A 104 -13.86 -1.52 -4.69
N ALA A 105 -13.19 -2.55 -4.15
CA ALA A 105 -13.09 -3.85 -4.81
C ALA A 105 -14.49 -4.46 -5.06
N ALA A 106 -15.40 -4.35 -4.10
CA ALA A 106 -16.79 -4.78 -4.22
C ALA A 106 -17.63 -3.95 -5.20
N GLY A 107 -17.20 -2.72 -5.54
CA GLY A 107 -17.92 -1.82 -6.46
C GLY A 107 -19.03 -1.03 -5.81
N ALA A 108 -18.95 -0.90 -4.48
CA ALA A 108 -19.85 -0.07 -3.71
C ALA A 108 -19.47 1.42 -3.78
N ILE A 109 -18.23 1.73 -4.14
CA ILE A 109 -17.67 3.08 -4.32
C ILE A 109 -16.64 3.11 -5.45
#